data_AF-A0A968QBJ0-F1
#
_entry.id   AF-A0A968QBJ0-F1
#
_cell.length_a   1.000
_cell.length_b   1.000
_cell.length_c   1.000
_cell.angle_alpha   90.00
_cell.angle_beta   90.00
_cell.angle_gamma   90.00
#
_symmetry.space_group_name_H-M   'P 1'
#
loop_
_entity.id
_entity.type
_entity.pdbx_description
1 polymer ?
#
loop_
_entity_poly.entity_id
_entity_poly.type
_entity_poly.pdbx_seq_one_letter_code
_entity_poly.pdbx_strand_id
1 'polypeptide(L)' 'MRIALFTETFLPKVDGIVTRLKHTVDHLQRQGNQVLVFSPE' A
#
# COMPACT_ATOMS: atom_id res chain seq x y z
N MET A 1 -1.80 -14.53 -2.98
CA MET A 1 -3.23 -14.13 -3.01
C MET A 1 -3.38 -12.76 -3.67
N ARG A 2 -4.59 -12.33 -4.06
CA ARG A 2 -4.86 -10.96 -4.54
C ARG A 2 -5.44 -10.11 -3.41
N ILE A 3 -4.84 -8.94 -3.16
CA ILE A 3 -5.20 -8.03 -2.06
C ILE A 3 -5.40 -6.62 -2.62
N ALA A 4 -6.53 -6.01 -2.32
CA ALA A 4 -6.83 -4.61 -2.64
C ALA A 4 -6.83 -3.78 -1.35
N LEU A 5 -6.05 -2.69 -1.33
CA LEU A 5 -5.95 -1.76 -0.21
C LEU A 5 -6.55 -0.41 -0.63
N PHE A 6 -7.46 0.12 0.17
CA PHE A 6 -8.08 1.43 -0.06
C PHE A 6 -7.57 2.40 0.98
N THR A 7 -7.11 3.57 0.53
CA THR A 7 -6.60 4.63 1.40
C THR A 7 -6.97 5.99 0.83
N GLU A 8 -7.02 7.01 1.68
CA GLU A 8 -7.32 8.37 1.24
C GLU A 8 -6.17 9.00 0.47
N THR A 9 -4.92 8.71 0.85
CA THR A 9 -3.72 9.31 0.26
C THR A 9 -2.61 8.26 0.14
N PHE A 10 -1.87 8.25 -0.96
CA PHE A 10 -0.68 7.41 -1.12
C PHE A 10 0.51 8.20 -1.69
N LEU A 11 1.51 7.50 -2.24
CA LEU A 11 2.62 8.13 -2.95
C LEU A 11 2.10 9.15 -3.98
N PRO A 12 2.77 10.32 -4.14
CA PRO A 12 4.10 10.66 -3.63
C PRO A 12 4.15 11.28 -2.23
N LYS A 13 3.01 11.41 -1.52
CA LYS A 13 2.96 12.01 -0.18
C LYS A 13 3.87 11.24 0.79
N VAL A 14 4.61 11.96 1.64
CA VAL A 14 5.52 11.37 2.63
C VAL A 14 5.04 11.73 4.02
N ASP A 15 4.18 10.88 4.57
CA ASP A 15 3.73 10.94 5.95
C ASP A 15 3.84 9.56 6.63
N GLY A 16 3.48 9.49 7.91
CA GLY A 16 3.52 8.24 8.67
C GLY A 16 2.57 7.17 8.15
N ILE A 17 1.43 7.55 7.56
CA ILE A 17 0.44 6.62 7.02
C ILE A 17 0.97 5.97 5.76
N VAL A 18 1.47 6.77 4.81
CA VAL A 18 2.06 6.27 3.55
C VAL A 18 3.29 5.40 3.84
N THR A 19 4.14 5.81 4.78
CA THR A 19 5.31 5.03 5.18
C THR A 19 4.92 3.65 5.71
N ARG A 20 3.96 3.59 6.64
CA ARG A 20 3.47 2.33 7.20
C ARG A 20 2.81 1.46 6.13
N LEU A 21 1.96 2.05 5.29
CA LEU A 21 1.26 1.33 4.23
C LEU A 21 2.23 0.76 3.21
N LYS A 22 3.28 1.52 2.83
CA LYS A 22 4.35 1.06 1.94
C LYS A 22 5.06 -0.16 2.50
N HIS A 23 5.42 -0.16 3.79
CA HIS A 23 6.04 -1.34 4.42
C HIS A 23 5.11 -2.55 4.45
N THR A 24 3.82 -2.34 4.67
CA THR A 24 2.82 -3.42 4.59
C THR A 24 2.72 -4.00 3.18
N VAL A 25 2.63 -3.15 2.15
CA VAL A 25 2.60 -3.58 0.74
C VAL A 25 3.85 -4.40 0.39
N ASP A 26 5.02 -3.88 0.74
CA ASP A 26 6.31 -4.52 0.51
C ASP A 26 6.41 -5.89 1.21
N HIS A 27 5.98 -5.98 2.47
CA HIS A 27 5.92 -7.24 3.21
C HIS A 27 4.99 -8.26 2.53
N LEU A 28 3.79 -7.84 2.13
CA LEU A 28 2.81 -8.72 1.48
C LEU A 28 3.30 -9.19 0.11
N GLN A 29 3.95 -8.32 -0.66
CA GLN A 29 4.53 -8.67 -1.95
C GLN A 29 5.67 -9.68 -1.81
N ARG A 30 6.55 -9.52 -0.79
CA ARG A 30 7.60 -10.51 -0.48
C ARG A 30 7.04 -11.89 -0.12
N GLN A 31 5.82 -11.96 0.41
CA GLN A 31 5.13 -13.23 0.68
C GLN A 31 4.44 -13.82 -0.57
N GLY A 32 4.65 -13.26 -1.77
CA GLY A 32 4.06 -13.74 -3.02
C GLY A 32 2.63 -13.26 -3.25
N ASN A 33 2.18 -12.20 -2.55
CA ASN A 33 0.86 -11.61 -2.78
C ASN A 33 0.91 -10.53 -3.87
N GLN A 34 -0.13 -10.50 -4.70
CA GLN A 34 -0.37 -9.40 -5.62
C GLN A 34 -1.20 -8.35 -4.89
N VAL A 35 -0.62 -7.16 -4.72
CA VAL A 35 -1.23 -6.07 -3.95
C VAL A 35 -1.48 -4.89 -4.87
N LEU A 36 -2.71 -4.36 -4.82
CA LEU A 36 -3.12 -3.14 -5.52
C LEU A 36 -3.59 -2.11 -4.48
N VAL A 37 -3.16 -0.85 -4.65
CA VAL A 37 -3.54 0.26 -3.78
C VAL A 37 -4.43 1.22 -4.57
N PHE A 38 -5.59 1.55 -4.00
CA PHE A 38 -6.51 2.55 -4.52
C PHE A 38 -6.47 3.79 -3.64
N SER A 39 -6.21 4.94 -4.26
CA SER A 39 -6.21 6.27 -3.68
C SER A 39 -7.05 7.18 -4.57
N PRO A 40 -7.99 7.97 -4.01
CA PRO A 40 -8.74 8.98 -4.75
C PRO A 40 -7.94 10.27 -4.99
N GLU A 41 -6.92 10.53 -4.16
CA GLU A 41 -5.82 11.49 -4.45
C GLU A 41 -4.88 10.95 -5.52
#